data_AF-A0A8H7QK70-F1
#
_entry.id   AF-A0A8H7QK70-F1
#
_cell.length_a   1.000
_cell.length_b   1.000
_cell.length_c   1.000
_cell.angle_alpha   90.00
_cell.angle_beta   90.00
_cell.angle_gamma   90.00
#
_symmetry.space_group_name_H-M   'P 1'
#
loop_
_entity.id
_entity.type
_entity.pdbx_description
1 polymer ?
#
loop_
_entity_poly.entity_id
_entity_poly.type
_entity_poly.pdbx_seq_one_letter_code
_entity_poly.pdbx_strand_id
1 'polypeptide(L)'
;TKEYYDLTGSTKYSIKLQRLKDERGITPIETDMPVTKTCQATVYLTYTTYMLLHRHTLFNFYGFQRDKDRFFLYQGRQKASQTMVNMLVNGSSKYDRKQRNRRRKKRKRKFMRRQNANKKIHVTTICSNKV
;
A
#
# COMPACT_ATOMS: atom_id res chain seq x y z
N THR A 1 -10.91 -10.14 -9.16
CA THR A 1 -9.92 -11.17 -9.54
C THR A 1 -8.56 -10.83 -8.94
N LYS A 2 -7.68 -11.81 -8.73
CA LYS A 2 -6.35 -11.62 -8.11
C LYS A 2 -5.52 -10.51 -8.76
N GLU A 3 -5.48 -10.50 -10.10
CA GLU A 3 -4.69 -9.52 -10.86
C GLU A 3 -5.13 -8.06 -10.65
N TYR A 4 -6.43 -7.82 -10.45
CA TYR A 4 -6.94 -6.48 -10.16
C TYR A 4 -6.37 -5.93 -8.84
N TYR A 5 -6.36 -6.74 -7.79
CA TYR A 5 -5.83 -6.33 -6.49
C TYR A 5 -4.30 -6.17 -6.51
N ASP A 6 -3.61 -6.96 -7.33
CA ASP A 6 -2.17 -6.79 -7.58
C ASP A 6 -1.85 -5.50 -8.34
N LEU A 7 -2.66 -5.13 -9.34
CA LEU A 7 -2.51 -3.90 -10.12
C LEU A 7 -2.83 -2.64 -9.31
N THR A 8 -3.87 -2.68 -8.49
CA THR A 8 -4.29 -1.55 -7.64
C THR A 8 -3.40 -1.40 -6.41
N GLY A 9 -2.71 -2.47 -5.99
CA GLY A 9 -1.87 -2.47 -4.79
C GLY A 9 -2.66 -2.50 -3.48
N SER A 10 -3.98 -2.72 -3.53
CA SER A 10 -4.86 -2.67 -2.37
C SER A 10 -4.49 -3.71 -1.32
N THR A 11 -4.13 -4.93 -1.71
CA THR A 11 -3.76 -6.00 -0.77
C THR A 11 -2.54 -5.61 0.07
N LYS A 12 -1.52 -5.05 -0.58
CA LYS A 12 -0.30 -4.58 0.11
C LYS A 12 -0.62 -3.43 1.06
N TYR A 13 -1.49 -2.53 0.63
CA TYR A 13 -1.97 -1.45 1.48
C TYR A 13 -2.74 -1.97 2.70
N SER A 14 -3.68 -2.91 2.52
CA SER A 14 -4.47 -3.50 3.60
C SER A 14 -3.58 -4.18 4.64
N ILE A 15 -2.57 -4.95 4.20
CA ILE A 15 -1.60 -5.58 5.10
C ILE A 15 -0.82 -4.52 5.89
N LYS A 16 -0.34 -3.47 5.21
CA LYS A 16 0.38 -2.36 5.86
C LYS A 16 -0.53 -1.64 6.87
N LEU A 17 -1.78 -1.39 6.50
CA LEU A 17 -2.76 -0.74 7.36
C LEU A 17 -3.02 -1.56 8.61
N GLN A 18 -3.19 -2.88 8.47
CA GLN A 18 -3.42 -3.77 9.61
C GLN A 18 -2.25 -3.74 10.58
N ARG A 19 -1.01 -3.85 10.09
CA ARG A 19 0.18 -3.72 10.96
C ARG A 19 0.20 -2.41 11.72
N LEU A 20 -0.16 -1.30 11.06
CA LEU A 20 -0.21 0.00 11.71
C LEU A 20 -1.34 0.09 12.75
N LYS A 21 -2.47 -0.60 12.53
CA LYS A 21 -3.54 -0.69 13.53
C LYS A 21 -3.06 -1.46 14.75
N ASP A 22 -2.37 -2.58 14.54
CA ASP A 22 -1.84 -3.41 15.61
C ASP A 22 -0.77 -2.64 16.43
N GLU A 23 0.18 -1.98 15.75
CA GLU A 23 1.21 -1.13 16.37
C GLU A 23 0.63 0.03 17.19
N ARG A 24 -0.50 0.59 16.78
CA ARG A 24 -1.16 1.72 17.46
C ARG A 24 -2.27 1.30 18.43
N GLY A 25 -2.47 0.00 18.64
CA GLY A 25 -3.53 -0.51 19.53
C GLY A 25 -4.95 -0.19 19.05
N ILE A 26 -5.15 0.03 17.74
CA ILE A 26 -6.47 0.32 17.16
C ILE A 26 -7.28 -0.96 16.98
N THR A 27 -6.62 -2.07 16.66
CA THR A 27 -7.26 -3.36 16.45
C THR A 27 -8.17 -3.80 17.61
N PRO A 28 -7.72 -3.82 18.88
CA PRO A 28 -8.59 -4.21 20.01
C PRO A 28 -9.80 -3.27 20.18
N ILE A 29 -9.60 -1.97 19.91
CA ILE A 29 -10.67 -0.97 19.97
C ILE A 29 -11.77 -1.32 18.94
N GLU A 30 -11.39 -1.71 17.73
CA GLU A 30 -12.34 -2.04 16.66
C GLU A 30 -12.95 -3.44 16.76
N THR A 31 -12.20 -4.45 17.24
CA THR A 31 -12.67 -5.84 17.28
C THR A 31 -13.82 -6.07 18.25
N ASP A 32 -13.88 -5.28 19.32
CA ASP A 32 -14.87 -5.44 20.36
C ASP A 32 -16.22 -4.78 20.01
N MET A 33 -16.39 -4.32 18.76
CA MET A 33 -17.61 -3.64 18.30
C MET A 33 -18.82 -4.58 18.29
N PRO A 34 -19.83 -4.35 19.15
CA PRO A 34 -21.03 -5.13 19.13
C PRO A 34 -21.89 -4.79 17.90
N VAL A 35 -22.49 -5.81 17.30
CA VAL A 35 -23.42 -5.63 16.19
C VAL A 35 -24.74 -5.07 16.72
N THR A 36 -25.17 -3.92 16.20
CA THR A 36 -26.38 -3.19 16.65
C THR A 36 -27.65 -4.03 16.64
N LYS A 37 -27.75 -5.00 15.74
CA LYS A 37 -28.94 -5.86 15.57
C LYS A 37 -29.06 -6.98 16.60
N THR A 38 -27.94 -7.42 17.19
CA THR A 38 -27.90 -8.64 18.04
C THR A 38 -27.42 -8.35 19.45
N CYS A 39 -26.95 -7.14 19.71
CA CYS A 39 -26.43 -6.72 21.00
C CYS A 39 -27.53 -6.19 21.93
N GLN A 40 -27.42 -6.46 23.22
CA GLN A 40 -28.25 -5.79 24.23
C GLN A 40 -27.93 -4.29 24.30
N ALA A 41 -28.93 -3.46 24.56
CA ALA A 41 -28.78 -2.01 24.60
C ALA A 41 -27.72 -1.53 25.61
N THR A 42 -27.59 -2.20 26.75
CA THR A 42 -26.60 -1.91 27.79
C THR A 42 -25.17 -2.12 27.29
N VAL A 43 -24.90 -3.25 26.63
CA VAL A 43 -23.59 -3.58 26.05
C VAL A 43 -23.25 -2.64 24.88
N TYR A 44 -24.25 -2.23 24.12
CA TYR A 44 -24.05 -1.23 23.07
C TYR A 44 -23.65 0.13 23.66
N LEU A 45 -24.33 0.57 24.73
CA LEU A 45 -24.01 1.84 25.39
C LEU A 45 -22.59 1.82 25.99
N THR A 46 -22.19 0.74 26.66
CA THR A 46 -20.84 0.62 27.24
C THR A 46 -19.75 0.63 26.17
N TYR A 47 -19.98 -0.02 25.02
CA TYR A 47 -19.04 0.08 23.91
C TYR A 47 -18.99 1.50 23.33
N THR A 48 -20.14 2.17 23.23
CA THR A 48 -20.21 3.54 22.70
C THR A 48 -19.43 4.50 23.60
N THR A 49 -19.54 4.37 24.92
CA THR A 49 -18.74 5.17 25.87
C THR A 49 -17.25 4.84 25.77
N TYR A 50 -16.89 3.56 25.59
CA TYR A 50 -15.52 3.13 25.36
C TYR A 50 -14.91 3.74 24.08
N MET A 51 -15.65 3.78 22.97
CA MET A 51 -15.22 4.48 21.73
C MET A 51 -15.01 5.97 21.95
N LEU A 52 -15.93 6.64 22.64
CA LEU A 52 -15.86 8.08 22.90
C LEU A 52 -14.67 8.44 23.80
N LEU A 53 -14.28 7.54 24.71
CA LEU A 53 -13.09 7.68 25.54
C LEU A 53 -11.80 7.60 24.70
N HIS A 54 -11.76 6.72 23.70
CA HIS A 54 -10.61 6.53 22.80
C HIS A 54 -10.65 7.38 21.52
N ARG A 55 -11.58 8.35 21.43
CA ARG A 55 -11.82 9.14 20.20
C ARG A 55 -10.57 9.83 19.66
N HIS A 56 -9.71 10.34 20.53
CA HIS A 56 -8.50 11.07 20.13
C HIS A 56 -7.51 10.15 19.42
N THR A 57 -7.33 8.93 19.94
CA THR A 57 -6.49 7.89 19.34
C THR A 57 -7.01 7.49 17.96
N LEU A 58 -8.33 7.31 17.84
CA LEU A 58 -9.00 7.00 16.57
C LEU A 58 -8.87 8.14 15.55
N PHE A 59 -9.15 9.39 15.95
CA PHE A 59 -9.01 10.55 15.05
C PHE A 59 -7.56 10.80 14.64
N ASN A 60 -6.60 10.62 15.53
CA ASN A 60 -5.18 10.73 15.20
C ASN A 60 -4.71 9.63 14.23
N PHE A 61 -5.30 8.43 14.32
CA PHE A 61 -4.97 7.32 13.42
C PHE A 61 -5.62 7.49 12.03
N TYR A 62 -6.91 7.84 11.99
CA TYR A 62 -7.69 7.98 10.77
C TYR A 62 -7.71 9.39 10.16
N GLY A 63 -7.00 10.33 10.77
CA GLY A 63 -6.91 11.71 10.30
C GLY A 63 -6.20 11.87 8.96
N PHE A 64 -6.04 13.14 8.56
CA PHE A 64 -5.56 13.59 7.25
C PHE A 64 -4.23 12.97 6.78
N GLN A 65 -3.39 12.51 7.72
CA GLN A 65 -2.11 11.86 7.41
C GLN A 65 -2.25 10.66 6.46
N ARG A 66 -3.43 10.02 6.42
CA ARG A 66 -3.73 8.87 5.56
C ARG A 66 -4.29 9.22 4.19
N ASP A 67 -4.63 10.49 3.93
CA ASP A 67 -5.26 10.89 2.66
C ASP A 67 -4.35 10.69 1.46
N LYS A 68 -3.03 10.80 1.66
CA LYS A 68 -2.04 10.44 0.64
C LYS A 68 -2.17 8.99 0.20
N ASP A 69 -2.31 8.07 1.17
CA ASP A 69 -2.49 6.65 0.86
C ASP A 69 -3.81 6.42 0.10
N ARG A 70 -4.89 7.10 0.51
CA ARG A 70 -6.21 7.03 -0.14
C ARG A 70 -6.15 7.53 -1.58
N PHE A 71 -5.44 8.63 -1.82
CA PHE A 71 -5.19 9.17 -3.15
C PHE A 71 -4.42 8.18 -4.04
N PHE A 72 -3.37 7.54 -3.50
CA PHE A 72 -2.61 6.54 -4.25
C PHE A 72 -3.45 5.30 -4.61
N LEU A 73 -4.33 4.85 -3.70
CA LEU A 73 -5.26 3.75 -4.01
C LEU A 73 -6.23 4.13 -5.12
N TYR A 74 -6.76 5.35 -5.09
CA TYR A 74 -7.64 5.84 -6.14
C TYR A 74 -6.93 5.89 -7.50
N GLN A 75 -5.72 6.44 -7.55
CA GLN A 75 -4.89 6.40 -8.75
C GLN A 75 -4.59 4.96 -9.21
N GLY A 76 -4.33 4.04 -8.27
CA GLY A 76 -4.10 2.63 -8.54
C GLY A 76 -5.29 2.00 -9.26
N ARG A 77 -6.53 2.30 -8.82
CA ARG A 77 -7.77 1.85 -9.48
C ARG A 77 -7.89 2.38 -10.90
N GLN A 78 -7.63 3.66 -11.11
CA GLN A 78 -7.67 4.26 -12.45
C GLN A 78 -6.63 3.62 -13.39
N LYS A 79 -5.39 3.45 -12.92
CA LYS A 79 -4.31 2.79 -13.68
C LYS A 79 -4.65 1.34 -14.00
N ALA A 80 -5.24 0.60 -13.07
CA ALA A 80 -5.65 -0.78 -13.30
C ALA A 80 -6.68 -0.85 -14.44
N SER A 81 -7.73 -0.03 -14.39
CA SER A 81 -8.73 0.05 -15.45
C SER A 81 -8.12 0.43 -16.80
N GLN A 82 -7.28 1.47 -16.83
CA GLN A 82 -6.58 1.89 -18.06
C GLN A 82 -5.69 0.78 -18.63
N THR A 83 -5.02 0.02 -17.77
CA THR A 83 -4.17 -1.10 -18.18
C THR A 83 -5.01 -2.22 -18.78
N MET A 84 -6.17 -2.53 -18.20
CA MET A 84 -7.12 -3.52 -18.72
C MET A 84 -7.65 -3.12 -20.10
N VAL A 85 -8.12 -1.88 -20.25
CA VAL A 85 -8.59 -1.35 -21.55
C VAL A 85 -7.47 -1.39 -22.58
N ASN A 86 -6.25 -0.96 -22.23
CA ASN A 86 -5.13 -0.99 -23.16
C ASN A 86 -4.75 -2.41 -23.57
N MET A 87 -4.87 -3.40 -22.68
CA MET A 87 -4.65 -4.80 -23.03
C MET A 87 -5.71 -5.33 -24.00
N LEU A 88 -6.96 -4.87 -23.89
CA LEU A 88 -8.05 -5.26 -24.79
C LEU A 88 -7.88 -4.62 -26.18
N VAL A 89 -7.62 -3.31 -26.23
CA VAL A 89 -7.56 -2.54 -27.49
C VAL A 89 -6.25 -2.76 -28.23
N ASN A 90 -5.11 -2.60 -27.56
CA ASN A 90 -3.79 -2.61 -28.19
C ASN A 90 -3.05 -3.95 -28.02
N GLY A 91 -3.67 -4.91 -27.31
CA GLY A 91 -3.01 -6.13 -26.87
C GLY A 91 -2.07 -5.90 -25.68
N SER A 92 -1.64 -7.00 -25.06
CA SER A 92 -0.67 -6.94 -23.97
C SER A 92 0.75 -6.62 -24.49
N SER A 93 1.68 -6.29 -23.59
CA SER A 93 3.10 -6.12 -23.97
C SER A 93 3.74 -7.38 -24.57
N LYS A 94 3.06 -8.53 -24.48
CA LYS A 94 3.45 -9.74 -25.19
C LYS A 94 3.28 -9.59 -26.68
N TYR A 95 2.34 -8.79 -27.19
CA TYR A 95 2.09 -8.64 -28.62
C TYR A 95 2.58 -7.28 -29.17
N ASP A 96 2.70 -6.25 -28.33
CA ASP A 96 3.34 -4.98 -28.71
C ASP A 96 4.88 -5.05 -28.62
N ARG A 97 5.54 -5.22 -29.78
CA ARG A 97 7.01 -5.30 -29.92
C ARG A 97 7.72 -4.02 -29.45
N LYS A 98 7.16 -2.85 -29.72
CA LYS A 98 7.75 -1.54 -29.35
C LYS A 98 7.75 -1.39 -27.83
N GLN A 99 6.63 -1.73 -27.19
CA GLN A 99 6.48 -1.66 -25.74
C GLN A 99 7.35 -2.71 -25.03
N ARG A 100 7.44 -3.93 -25.58
CA ARG A 100 8.33 -5.00 -25.07
C ARG A 100 9.80 -4.56 -25.06
N ASN A 101 10.27 -4.00 -26.17
CA ASN A 101 11.64 -3.52 -26.30
C ASN A 101 11.94 -2.35 -25.35
N ARG A 102 11.00 -1.41 -25.20
CA ARG A 102 11.11 -0.30 -24.24
C ARG A 102 11.23 -0.82 -22.80
N ARG A 103 10.42 -1.81 -22.41
CA ARG A 103 10.49 -2.44 -21.08
C ARG A 103 11.84 -3.14 -20.86
N ARG A 104 12.35 -3.89 -21.84
CA ARG A 104 13.68 -4.55 -21.79
C ARG A 104 14.81 -3.53 -21.60
N LYS A 105 14.82 -2.45 -22.39
CA LYS A 105 15.80 -1.35 -22.24
C LYS A 105 15.75 -0.72 -20.85
N LYS A 106 14.55 -0.46 -20.31
CA LYS A 106 14.38 0.10 -18.94
C LYS A 106 14.90 -0.84 -17.85
N ARG A 107 14.65 -2.15 -17.97
CA ARG A 107 15.20 -3.17 -17.06
C ARG A 107 16.73 -3.18 -17.10
N LYS A 108 17.34 -3.19 -18.29
CA LYS A 108 18.80 -3.13 -18.45
C LYS A 108 19.40 -1.88 -17.80
N ARG A 109 18.79 -0.69 -18.03
CA ARG A 109 19.24 0.57 -17.38
C ARG A 109 19.15 0.50 -15.85
N LYS A 110 18.09 -0.07 -15.28
CA LYS A 110 17.97 -0.26 -13.82
C LYS A 110 19.05 -1.21 -13.28
N PHE A 111 19.33 -2.31 -13.98
CA PHE A 111 20.39 -3.24 -13.59
C PHE A 111 21.77 -2.55 -13.55
N MET A 112 22.12 -1.82 -14.61
CA MET A 112 23.38 -1.07 -14.67
C MET A 112 23.48 -0.01 -13.57
N ARG A 113 22.37 0.70 -13.28
CA ARG A 113 22.33 1.67 -12.17
C ARG A 113 22.63 1.04 -10.81
N ARG A 114 22.07 -0.15 -10.53
CA ARG A 114 22.32 -0.89 -9.30
C ARG A 114 23.78 -1.36 -9.20
N GLN A 115 24.32 -1.91 -10.29
CA GLN A 115 25.74 -2.30 -10.36
C GLN A 115 26.66 -1.12 -10.07
N ASN A 116 26.39 0.05 -10.68
CA ASN A 116 27.19 1.25 -10.46
C ASN A 116 27.04 1.81 -9.03
N ALA A 117 25.84 1.74 -8.44
CA ALA A 117 25.63 2.13 -7.05
C ALA A 117 26.40 1.21 -6.10
N ASN A 118 26.37 -0.11 -6.31
CA ASN A 118 27.12 -1.07 -5.51
C ASN A 118 28.63 -0.90 -5.63
N LYS A 119 29.13 -0.65 -6.85
CA LYS A 119 30.54 -0.31 -7.08
C LYS A 119 30.95 0.96 -6.33
N LYS A 120 30.11 2.01 -6.36
CA LYS A 120 30.36 3.23 -5.61
C LYS A 120 30.43 2.96 -4.11
N ILE A 121 29.44 2.27 -3.54
CA ILE A 121 29.42 1.91 -2.12
C ILE A 121 30.70 1.15 -1.73
N HIS A 122 31.11 0.16 -2.52
CA HIS A 122 32.32 -0.61 -2.26
C HIS A 122 33.59 0.25 -2.25
N VAL A 123 33.73 1.17 -3.20
CA VAL A 123 34.85 2.12 -3.25
C VAL A 123 34.82 3.05 -2.04
N THR A 124 33.66 3.56 -1.65
CA THR A 124 33.55 4.43 -0.46
C THR A 124 33.97 3.68 0.80
N THR A 125 33.51 2.44 1.00
CA THR A 125 33.90 1.61 2.16
C THR A 125 35.41 1.34 2.22
N ILE A 126 36.05 1.11 1.07
CA ILE A 126 37.51 0.92 1.00
C ILE A 126 38.26 2.21 1.37
N CYS A 127 37.78 3.38 0.92
CA CYS A 127 38.38 4.67 1.29
C CYS A 127 38.21 5.00 2.78
N SER A 128 37.07 4.65 3.38
CA SER A 128 36.80 4.87 4.82
C SER A 128 37.72 4.07 5.74
N ASN A 129 38.18 2.89 5.30
CA ASN A 129 38.98 1.96 6.10
C ASN A 129 40.50 2.17 5.93
N LYS A 130 40.94 3.20 5.20
CA LYS A 130 42.35 3.54 4.92
C LYS A 130 42.85 4.78 5.69
N VAL A 131 42.07 5.27 6.65
CA VAL A 131 42.43 6.30 7.64
C VAL A 131 42.48 5.62 9.00
#